data_AF-A0A8D2JWM8-F1
#
_entry.id   AF-A0A8D2JWM8-F1
#
_cell.length_a   1.000
_cell.length_b   1.000
_cell.length_c   1.000
_cell.angle_alpha   90.00
_cell.angle_beta   90.00
_cell.angle_gamma   90.00
#
_symmetry.space_group_name_H-M   'P 1'
#
loop_
_entity.id
_entity.type
_entity.pdbx_description
1 polymer ?
#
loop_
_entity_poly.entity_id
_entity_poly.type
_entity_poly.pdbx_seq_one_letter_code
_entity_poly.pdbx_strand_id
1 'polypeptide(L)'
;MDQREILQKFLDEAQSKKINKEEFTNEFLKLKRQSTKYKADKTYPTTVAEKPKNIKKNRYKDILPYDYSRVELSLITSDEDSSYINANFIKGVYGPKTYIATQGPLSTTLLDFWRMIWEYSVLIIVMACMEYEMGKEAEKRKSDYIIRTLKVKFNSVSVILAHQTSLQNLFSQITPAHF
;
A
#
# COMPACT_ATOMS: atom_id res chain seq x y z
N MET A 1 -5.82 -23.54 24.48
CA MET A 1 -7.00 -23.17 23.69
C MET A 1 -6.76 -23.54 22.26
N ASP A 2 -7.65 -24.33 21.66
CA ASP A 2 -7.60 -24.60 20.23
C ASP A 2 -8.13 -23.41 19.43
N GLN A 3 -8.01 -23.45 18.09
CA GLN A 3 -8.50 -22.37 17.23
C GLN A 3 -10.01 -22.17 17.34
N ARG A 4 -10.77 -23.23 17.57
CA ARG A 4 -12.23 -23.16 17.69
C ARG A 4 -12.62 -22.39 18.95
N GLU A 5 -12.00 -22.67 20.08
CA GLU A 5 -12.23 -21.96 21.34
C GLU A 5 -11.85 -20.48 21.24
N ILE A 6 -10.73 -20.16 20.60
CA ILE A 6 -10.28 -18.78 20.38
C ILE A 6 -11.33 -18.02 19.54
N LEU A 7 -11.75 -18.61 18.42
CA LEU A 7 -12.71 -17.99 17.52
C LEU A 7 -14.09 -17.87 18.16
N GLN A 8 -14.55 -18.89 18.88
CA GLN A 8 -15.84 -18.85 19.58
C GLN A 8 -15.85 -17.75 20.64
N LYS A 9 -14.79 -17.65 21.45
CA LYS A 9 -14.65 -16.57 22.44
C LYS A 9 -14.72 -15.18 21.77
N PHE A 10 -14.01 -14.99 20.65
CA PHE A 10 -14.05 -13.72 19.92
C PHE A 10 -15.46 -13.41 19.38
N LEU A 11 -16.16 -14.42 18.85
CA LEU A 11 -17.53 -14.25 18.36
C LEU A 11 -18.49 -13.88 19.49
N ASP A 12 -18.41 -14.56 20.63
CA ASP A 12 -19.25 -14.28 21.80
C ASP A 12 -18.99 -12.84 22.31
N GLU A 13 -17.73 -12.40 22.36
CA GLU A 13 -17.35 -11.03 22.70
C GLU A 13 -17.86 -10.00 21.68
N ALA A 14 -17.72 -10.28 20.38
CA ALA A 14 -18.17 -9.38 19.32
C ALA A 14 -19.70 -9.25 19.26
N GLN A 15 -20.45 -10.32 19.55
CA GLN A 15 -21.91 -10.31 19.58
C GLN A 15 -22.48 -9.68 20.85
N SER A 16 -21.84 -9.90 22.00
CA SER A 16 -22.24 -9.31 23.29
C SER A 16 -21.90 -7.81 23.39
N LYS A 17 -20.85 -7.36 22.70
CA LYS A 17 -20.56 -5.93 22.53
C LYS A 17 -21.55 -5.30 21.57
N LYS A 18 -22.49 -4.51 22.09
CA LYS A 18 -23.25 -3.56 21.28
C LYS A 18 -22.25 -2.56 20.71
N ILE A 19 -22.03 -2.58 19.39
CA ILE A 19 -21.12 -1.66 18.69
C ILE A 19 -21.46 -0.22 19.09
N ASN A 20 -20.62 0.36 19.96
CA ASN A 20 -20.76 1.73 20.42
C ASN A 20 -19.82 2.61 19.60
N LYS A 21 -20.40 3.51 18.81
CA LYS A 21 -19.65 4.48 18.00
C LYS A 21 -18.68 5.32 18.85
N GLU A 22 -19.04 5.59 20.10
CA GLU A 22 -18.20 6.35 21.03
C GLU A 22 -16.95 5.56 21.44
N GLU A 23 -17.07 4.24 21.65
CA GLU A 23 -15.93 3.38 21.97
C GLU A 23 -14.91 3.36 20.83
N PHE A 24 -15.36 3.15 19.59
CA PHE A 24 -14.49 3.22 18.42
C PHE A 24 -13.83 4.59 18.25
N THR A 25 -14.57 5.66 18.52
CA THR A 25 -14.03 7.03 18.48
C THR A 25 -12.91 7.18 19.51
N ASN A 26 -13.13 6.70 20.74
CA ASN A 26 -12.14 6.76 21.81
C ASN A 26 -10.91 5.89 21.54
N GLU A 27 -11.07 4.68 21.00
CA GLU A 27 -9.97 3.82 20.58
C GLU A 27 -9.15 4.44 19.46
N PHE A 28 -9.81 4.99 18.43
CA PHE A 28 -9.13 5.68 17.34
C PHE A 28 -8.35 6.91 17.83
N LEU A 29 -8.93 7.68 18.76
CA LEU A 29 -8.24 8.81 19.38
C LEU A 29 -7.01 8.39 20.18
N LYS A 30 -7.04 7.24 20.87
CA LYS A 30 -5.86 6.69 21.55
C LYS A 30 -4.74 6.37 20.56
N LEU A 31 -5.06 5.70 19.45
CA LEU A 31 -4.10 5.40 18.38
C LEU A 31 -3.50 6.68 17.78
N LYS A 32 -4.34 7.69 17.51
CA LYS A 32 -3.89 8.98 16.98
C LYS A 32 -2.95 9.70 17.96
N ARG A 33 -3.28 9.72 19.25
CA ARG A 33 -2.42 10.31 20.30
C ARG A 33 -1.06 9.63 20.37
N GLN A 34 -1.03 8.30 20.29
CA GLN A 34 0.21 7.54 20.27
C GLN A 34 1.06 7.85 19.03
N SER A 35 0.45 7.92 17.85
CA SER A 35 1.13 8.30 16.61
C SER A 35 1.73 9.71 16.69
N THR A 36 0.97 10.69 17.21
CA THR A 36 1.47 12.05 17.43
C THR A 36 2.65 12.08 18.40
N LYS A 37 2.57 11.29 19.48
CA LYS A 37 3.67 11.17 20.44
C LYS A 37 4.94 10.63 19.77
N TYR A 38 4.85 9.55 18.99
CA TYR A 38 6.00 9.01 18.26
C TYR A 38 6.63 10.01 17.28
N LYS A 39 5.82 10.87 16.65
CA LYS A 39 6.32 11.96 15.81
C LYS A 39 7.07 13.02 16.63
N ALA A 40 6.50 13.44 17.76
CA ALA A 40 7.12 14.44 18.64
C ALA A 40 8.45 13.93 19.24
N ASP A 41 8.45 12.67 19.69
CA ASP A 41 9.60 12.00 20.31
C ASP A 41 10.63 11.52 19.28
N LYS A 42 10.37 11.71 17.97
CA LYS A 42 11.19 11.20 16.86
C LYS A 42 11.51 9.70 16.97
N THR A 43 10.58 8.91 17.52
CA THR A 43 10.76 7.47 17.77
C THR A 43 11.02 6.69 16.48
N TYR A 44 10.38 7.11 15.39
CA TYR A 44 10.53 6.50 14.07
C TYR A 44 10.91 7.58 13.06
N PRO A 45 12.22 7.75 12.77
CA PRO A 45 12.70 8.79 11.87
C PRO A 45 12.27 8.57 10.42
N THR A 46 12.18 9.66 9.66
CA THR A 46 11.81 9.72 8.23
C THR A 46 12.88 10.45 7.41
N THR A 47 14.13 10.39 7.87
CA THR A 47 15.21 11.27 7.40
C THR A 47 15.56 11.05 5.93
N VAL A 48 15.44 9.82 5.42
CA VAL A 48 15.72 9.54 4.00
C VAL A 48 14.64 10.14 3.11
N ALA A 49 13.38 10.07 3.52
CA ALA A 49 12.24 10.64 2.80
C ALA A 49 12.28 12.16 2.73
N GLU A 50 12.86 12.80 3.74
CA GLU A 50 12.99 14.26 3.90
C GLU A 50 14.16 14.86 3.12
N LYS A 51 15.07 14.04 2.56
CA LYS A 51 16.20 14.55 1.77
C LYS A 51 15.68 15.37 0.58
N PRO A 52 16.31 16.52 0.23
CA PRO A 52 15.85 17.40 -0.85
C PRO A 52 15.57 16.68 -2.17
N LYS A 53 16.41 15.70 -2.54
CA LYS A 53 16.25 14.88 -3.75
C LYS A 53 15.03 13.94 -3.73
N ASN A 54 14.53 13.58 -2.54
CA ASN A 54 13.43 12.64 -2.35
C ASN A 54 12.09 13.32 -2.07
N ILE A 55 12.06 14.61 -1.72
CA ILE A 55 10.82 15.36 -1.42
C ILE A 55 9.81 15.25 -2.57
N LYS A 56 10.26 15.36 -3.82
CA LYS A 56 9.41 15.27 -5.02
C LYS A 56 8.91 13.85 -5.33
N LYS A 57 9.41 12.83 -4.63
CA LYS A 57 8.97 11.43 -4.76
C LYS A 57 7.83 11.07 -3.81
N ASN A 58 7.42 12.00 -2.93
CA ASN A 58 6.33 11.82 -1.97
C ASN A 58 5.04 12.44 -2.49
N ARG A 59 3.97 11.65 -2.58
CA ARG A 59 2.64 12.15 -3.00
C ARG A 59 2.06 13.13 -1.98
N TYR A 60 2.26 12.85 -0.69
CA TYR A 60 1.82 13.70 0.41
C TYR A 60 3.02 14.06 1.29
N LYS A 61 3.12 15.34 1.67
CA LYS A 61 4.26 15.84 2.46
C LYS A 61 4.29 15.29 3.89
N ASP A 62 3.13 14.90 4.40
CA ASP A 62 2.90 14.43 5.77
C ASP A 62 2.86 12.90 5.91
N ILE A 63 2.98 12.16 4.78
CA ILE A 63 2.98 10.70 4.72
C ILE A 63 4.34 10.24 4.18
N LEU A 64 5.27 10.00 5.09
CA LEU A 64 6.65 9.61 4.79
C LEU A 64 6.96 8.23 5.37
N PRO A 65 7.72 7.38 4.66
CA PRO A 65 8.06 6.05 5.14
C PRO A 65 9.09 6.13 6.28
N TYR A 66 8.90 5.32 7.32
CA TYR A 66 9.87 5.22 8.40
C TYR A 66 11.18 4.59 7.91
N ASP A 67 12.32 5.14 8.32
CA ASP A 67 13.64 4.71 7.85
C ASP A 67 13.92 3.23 8.18
N TYR A 68 13.47 2.73 9.34
CA TYR A 68 13.78 1.37 9.81
C TYR A 68 13.06 0.25 9.05
N SER A 69 11.98 0.57 8.35
CA SER A 69 11.15 -0.41 7.62
C SER A 69 10.94 -0.04 6.17
N ARG A 70 11.58 1.03 5.67
CA ARG A 70 11.41 1.46 4.29
C ARG A 70 11.86 0.37 3.32
N VAL A 71 11.25 0.33 2.16
CA VAL A 71 11.76 -0.47 1.06
C VAL A 71 12.98 0.25 0.46
N GLU A 72 14.08 -0.48 0.31
CA GLU A 72 15.30 0.04 -0.32
C GLU A 72 15.39 -0.50 -1.73
N LEU A 73 15.72 0.36 -2.71
CA LEU A 73 15.97 -0.06 -4.08
C LEU A 73 17.47 -0.16 -4.31
N SER A 74 17.97 -1.36 -4.60
CA SER A 74 19.36 -1.60 -4.95
C SER A 74 19.56 -1.78 -6.46
N LEU A 75 18.50 -2.11 -7.20
CA LEU A 75 18.54 -2.24 -8.66
C LEU A 75 18.74 -0.86 -9.30
N ILE A 76 19.92 -0.61 -9.87
CA ILE A 76 20.24 0.63 -10.59
C ILE A 76 20.01 0.43 -12.09
N THR A 77 19.20 1.30 -12.69
CA THR A 77 18.85 1.34 -14.12
C THR A 77 19.31 2.62 -14.81
N SER A 78 19.69 3.64 -14.04
CA SER A 78 20.29 4.90 -14.52
C SER A 78 21.11 5.59 -13.41
N ASP A 79 21.97 6.55 -13.77
CA ASP A 79 22.75 7.34 -12.80
C ASP A 79 21.88 8.25 -11.91
N GLU A 80 20.64 8.51 -12.31
CA GLU A 80 19.67 9.32 -11.56
C GLU A 80 18.89 8.49 -10.51
N ASP A 81 19.04 7.17 -10.54
CA ASP A 81 18.30 6.27 -9.67
C ASP A 81 18.73 6.46 -8.22
N SER A 82 17.74 6.59 -7.33
CA SER A 82 17.97 6.56 -5.89
C SER A 82 17.49 5.24 -5.30
N SER A 83 17.98 4.94 -4.09
CA SER A 83 17.50 3.82 -3.29
C SER A 83 16.15 4.08 -2.61
N TYR A 84 15.52 5.22 -2.90
CA TYR A 84 14.33 5.69 -2.21
C TYR A 84 13.06 5.48 -3.05
N ILE A 85 12.07 4.88 -2.39
CA ILE A 85 10.66 4.87 -2.79
C ILE A 85 9.81 5.10 -1.53
N ASN A 86 8.66 5.76 -1.66
CA ASN A 86 7.72 5.92 -0.55
C ASN A 86 6.94 4.62 -0.30
N ALA A 87 7.61 3.68 0.38
CA ALA A 87 7.05 2.38 0.73
C ALA A 87 7.71 1.82 2.01
N ASN A 88 6.97 1.01 2.77
CA ASN A 88 7.45 0.26 3.93
C ASN A 88 7.09 -1.22 3.82
N PHE A 89 7.96 -2.08 4.34
CA PHE A 89 7.62 -3.46 4.63
C PHE A 89 6.68 -3.54 5.85
N ILE A 90 5.66 -4.39 5.75
CA ILE A 90 4.80 -4.77 6.86
C ILE A 90 4.99 -6.26 7.13
N LYS A 91 5.26 -6.57 8.39
CA LYS A 91 5.38 -7.94 8.88
C LYS A 91 4.05 -8.67 8.78
N GLY A 92 4.06 -9.86 8.18
CA GLY A 92 2.95 -10.81 8.24
C GLY A 92 3.13 -11.83 9.35
N VAL A 93 2.25 -12.83 9.38
CA VAL A 93 2.26 -13.90 10.39
C VAL A 93 3.60 -14.65 10.39
N TYR A 94 4.14 -14.95 9.20
CA TYR A 94 5.29 -15.83 9.02
C TYR A 94 6.58 -15.13 8.60
N GLY A 95 6.57 -13.82 8.35
CA GLY A 95 7.75 -13.14 7.83
C GLY A 95 7.76 -11.63 8.01
N PRO A 96 8.95 -11.01 8.14
CA PRO A 96 9.08 -9.56 8.35
C PRO A 96 8.78 -8.73 7.08
N LYS A 97 8.84 -9.33 5.89
CA LYS A 97 8.66 -8.67 4.59
C LYS A 97 7.50 -9.28 3.79
N THR A 98 6.37 -9.52 4.45
CA THR A 98 5.21 -10.17 3.82
C THR A 98 4.45 -9.23 2.90
N TYR A 99 4.31 -7.96 3.31
CA TYR A 99 3.61 -6.96 2.52
C TYR A 99 4.49 -5.74 2.29
N ILE A 100 4.24 -5.06 1.18
CA ILE A 100 4.75 -3.72 0.91
C ILE A 100 3.55 -2.78 0.89
N ALA A 101 3.51 -1.83 1.82
CA ALA A 101 2.59 -0.72 1.75
C ALA A 101 3.30 0.45 1.07
N THR A 102 2.72 0.95 -0.03
CA THR A 102 3.29 2.02 -0.85
C THR A 102 2.21 3.01 -1.26
N GLN A 103 2.60 4.26 -1.54
CA GLN A 103 1.70 5.22 -2.18
C GLN A 103 1.33 4.76 -3.60
N GLY A 104 0.21 5.26 -4.13
CA GLY A 104 -0.05 5.22 -5.57
C GLY A 104 1.07 5.96 -6.32
N PRO A 105 1.75 5.34 -7.30
CA PRO A 105 2.94 5.90 -7.93
C PRO A 105 2.63 7.25 -8.58
N LEU A 106 3.55 8.20 -8.45
CA LEU A 106 3.56 9.45 -9.22
C LEU A 106 4.15 9.18 -10.62
N SER A 107 3.86 10.08 -11.57
CA SER A 107 4.52 10.11 -12.89
C SER A 107 6.06 10.02 -12.78
N THR A 108 6.66 10.68 -11.80
CA THR A 108 8.11 10.70 -11.53
C THR A 108 8.66 9.49 -10.78
N THR A 109 7.80 8.62 -10.25
CA THR A 109 8.20 7.44 -9.43
C THR A 109 7.73 6.12 -10.03
N LEU A 110 7.18 6.16 -11.24
CA LEU A 110 6.65 5.00 -11.93
C LEU A 110 7.73 3.94 -12.20
N LEU A 111 8.93 4.39 -12.58
CA LEU A 111 10.09 3.52 -12.75
C LEU A 111 10.54 2.92 -11.41
N ASP A 112 10.63 3.74 -10.35
CA ASP A 112 10.98 3.28 -8.99
C ASP A 112 10.00 2.20 -8.50
N PHE A 113 8.71 2.36 -8.79
CA PHE A 113 7.68 1.37 -8.47
C PHE A 113 7.96 0.03 -9.17
N TRP A 114 8.24 0.03 -10.47
CA TRP A 114 8.54 -1.22 -11.19
C TRP A 114 9.88 -1.83 -10.79
N ARG A 115 10.90 -1.01 -10.49
CA ARG A 115 12.16 -1.46 -9.88
C ARG A 115 11.88 -2.23 -8.58
N MET A 116 11.01 -1.70 -7.73
CA MET A 116 10.58 -2.35 -6.48
C MET A 116 9.92 -3.71 -6.74
N ILE A 117 8.93 -3.75 -7.62
CA ILE A 117 8.19 -4.98 -7.95
C ILE A 117 9.13 -6.06 -8.47
N TRP A 118 10.05 -5.68 -9.37
CA TRP A 118 11.03 -6.58 -9.94
C TRP A 118 12.04 -7.08 -8.90
N GLU A 119 12.69 -6.17 -8.18
CA GLU A 119 13.75 -6.48 -7.21
C GLU A 119 13.23 -7.41 -6.09
N TYR A 120 12.01 -7.19 -5.63
CA TYR A 120 11.41 -7.98 -4.56
C TYR A 120 10.54 -9.15 -5.05
N SER A 121 10.58 -9.45 -6.36
CA SER A 121 9.83 -10.57 -6.96
C SER A 121 8.34 -10.57 -6.58
N VAL A 122 7.72 -9.40 -6.59
CA VAL A 122 6.31 -9.24 -6.18
C VAL A 122 5.40 -9.82 -7.25
N LEU A 123 4.59 -10.80 -6.87
CA LEU A 123 3.61 -11.44 -7.77
C LEU A 123 2.25 -10.73 -7.79
N ILE A 124 1.81 -10.21 -6.65
CA ILE A 124 0.45 -9.69 -6.45
C ILE A 124 0.51 -8.22 -6.06
N ILE A 125 -0.24 -7.38 -6.78
CA ILE A 125 -0.43 -5.97 -6.48
C ILE A 125 -1.92 -5.73 -6.22
N VAL A 126 -2.25 -5.20 -5.04
CA VAL A 126 -3.62 -4.84 -4.67
C VAL A 126 -3.74 -3.31 -4.72
N MET A 127 -4.58 -2.79 -5.62
CA MET A 127 -4.90 -1.37 -5.70
C MET A 127 -6.29 -1.12 -5.10
N ALA A 128 -6.33 -0.38 -3.98
CA ALA A 128 -7.55 -0.16 -3.21
C ALA A 128 -8.17 1.24 -3.43
N CYS A 129 -7.76 1.96 -4.47
CA CYS A 129 -8.32 3.26 -4.85
C CYS A 129 -8.65 3.29 -6.35
N MET A 130 -9.59 4.17 -6.71
CA MET A 130 -9.83 4.50 -8.12
C MET A 130 -8.85 5.58 -8.58
N GLU A 131 -8.64 5.66 -9.89
CA GLU A 131 -7.84 6.74 -10.52
C GLU A 131 -8.48 8.13 -10.29
N TYR A 132 -9.80 8.16 -10.21
CA TYR A 132 -10.61 9.34 -9.98
C TYR A 132 -11.53 9.08 -8.80
N GLU A 133 -11.41 9.87 -7.74
CA GLU A 133 -12.27 9.77 -6.57
C GLU A 133 -12.82 11.15 -6.20
N MET A 134 -14.15 11.25 -6.09
CA MET A 134 -14.85 12.46 -5.64
C MET A 134 -14.50 13.76 -6.42
N GLY A 135 -14.35 13.68 -7.74
CA GLY A 135 -14.10 14.85 -8.60
C GLY A 135 -12.73 15.52 -8.42
N LYS A 136 -11.86 14.96 -7.56
CA LYS A 136 -10.44 15.27 -7.54
C LYS A 136 -9.74 14.22 -8.41
N GLU A 137 -9.17 14.67 -9.52
CA GLU A 137 -8.24 13.82 -10.27
C GLU A 137 -7.03 13.53 -9.39
N ALA A 138 -6.57 12.27 -9.37
CA ALA A 138 -5.26 11.96 -8.80
C ALA A 138 -4.09 12.55 -9.63
N GLU A 139 -4.36 13.08 -10.84
CA GLU A 139 -3.52 14.01 -11.62
C GLU A 139 -4.25 14.51 -12.90
N LYS A 140 -4.25 15.84 -13.16
CA LYS A 140 -4.32 16.34 -14.55
C LYS A 140 -3.00 15.95 -15.21
N ARG A 141 -3.03 14.97 -16.13
CA ARG A 141 -1.99 14.56 -17.11
C ARG A 141 -1.23 13.27 -16.79
N LYS A 142 -1.59 12.22 -17.54
CA LYS A 142 -0.72 11.16 -18.11
C LYS A 142 0.25 10.44 -17.17
N SER A 143 -0.24 9.90 -16.06
CA SER A 143 0.40 8.80 -15.37
C SER A 143 -0.47 7.55 -15.51
N ASP A 144 -0.56 7.03 -16.74
CA ASP A 144 -1.28 5.78 -17.03
C ASP A 144 -0.52 4.59 -16.40
N TYR A 145 -0.70 4.36 -15.10
CA TYR A 145 -0.48 3.06 -14.46
C TYR A 145 -1.69 2.14 -14.68
N ILE A 146 -2.47 2.39 -15.74
CA ILE A 146 -3.79 1.80 -15.97
C ILE A 146 -3.67 0.29 -16.22
N ILE A 147 -4.21 -0.53 -15.30
CA ILE A 147 -4.47 -1.98 -15.51
C ILE A 147 -5.42 -2.26 -16.69
N ARG A 148 -5.99 -1.23 -17.33
CA ARG A 148 -6.86 -1.38 -18.51
C ARG A 148 -6.14 -1.35 -19.87
N THR A 149 -4.90 -0.82 -19.97
CA THR A 149 -4.06 -0.97 -21.17
C THR A 149 -2.57 -0.77 -20.84
N LEU A 150 -1.94 -1.65 -20.07
CA LEU A 150 -0.47 -1.58 -19.88
C LEU A 150 0.23 -2.18 -21.10
N LYS A 151 0.63 -1.34 -22.05
CA LYS A 151 1.86 -1.54 -22.82
C LYS A 151 2.76 -0.38 -22.46
N VAL A 152 3.58 -0.56 -21.43
CA VAL A 152 4.53 0.47 -21.01
C VAL A 152 5.93 -0.09 -21.08
N LYS A 153 6.80 0.59 -21.85
CA LYS A 153 8.21 0.23 -22.00
C LYS A 153 9.05 1.29 -21.30
N PHE A 154 9.79 0.88 -20.29
CA PHE A 154 10.76 1.70 -19.58
C PHE A 154 12.14 1.09 -19.81
N ASN A 155 12.95 1.72 -20.66
CA ASN A 155 14.28 1.22 -21.04
C ASN A 155 14.20 -0.25 -21.51
N SER A 156 14.70 -1.19 -20.71
CA SER A 156 14.68 -2.64 -20.95
C SER A 156 13.44 -3.38 -20.41
N VAL A 157 12.63 -2.75 -19.56
CA VAL A 157 11.46 -3.38 -18.92
C VAL A 157 10.20 -3.05 -19.71
N SER A 158 9.44 -4.08 -20.10
CA SER A 158 8.12 -3.92 -20.72
C SER A 158 7.06 -4.56 -19.83
N VAL A 159 6.04 -3.78 -19.45
CA VAL A 159 4.86 -4.28 -18.78
C VAL A 159 3.77 -4.44 -19.81
N ILE A 160 3.25 -5.65 -19.93
CA ILE A 160 2.21 -6.03 -20.89
C ILE A 160 1.04 -6.62 -20.11
N LEU A 161 -0.14 -6.03 -20.27
CA LEU A 161 -1.38 -6.62 -19.80
C LEU A 161 -1.69 -7.87 -20.63
N ALA A 162 -1.49 -9.05 -20.04
CA ALA A 162 -1.80 -10.31 -20.71
C ALA A 162 -3.31 -10.61 -20.72
N HIS A 163 -4.01 -10.27 -19.64
CA HIS A 163 -5.43 -10.54 -19.48
C HIS A 163 -6.05 -9.58 -18.46
N GLN A 164 -7.31 -9.19 -18.68
CA GLN A 164 -8.07 -8.37 -17.75
C GLN A 164 -9.44 -9.01 -17.49
N THR A 165 -9.81 -9.13 -16.22
CA THR A 165 -11.16 -9.58 -15.81
C THR A 165 -11.79 -8.54 -14.91
N SER A 166 -13.07 -8.24 -15.15
CA SER A 166 -13.88 -7.45 -14.24
C SER A 166 -14.62 -8.37 -13.27
N LEU A 167 -14.57 -8.07 -11.97
CA LEU A 167 -15.32 -8.83 -10.95
C LEU A 167 -16.84 -8.80 -11.18
N GLN A 168 -17.37 -7.84 -11.94
CA GLN A 168 -18.78 -7.83 -12.36
C GLN A 168 -19.17 -9.08 -13.16
N ASN A 169 -18.23 -9.70 -13.86
CA ASN A 169 -18.47 -10.92 -14.66
C ASN A 169 -18.22 -12.22 -13.89
N LEU A 170 -17.65 -12.14 -12.68
CA LEU A 170 -17.33 -13.32 -11.87
C LEU A 170 -18.54 -13.74 -11.03
N PHE A 171 -19.29 -12.79 -10.49
CA PHE A 171 -20.50 -13.05 -9.69
C PHE A 171 -21.71 -13.49 -10.52
N SER A 172 -21.73 -13.22 -11.82
CA SER A 172 -22.75 -13.77 -12.73
C SER A 172 -22.55 -15.27 -13.02
N GLN A 173 -21.37 -15.82 -12.71
CA GLN A 173 -21.03 -17.23 -12.91
C GLN A 173 -21.13 -18.07 -11.64
N ILE A 174 -21.33 -17.43 -10.48
CA ILE A 174 -21.55 -18.13 -9.21
C ILE A 174 -23.05 -18.43 -9.11
N THR A 175 -23.43 -19.65 -9.50
CA THR A 175 -24.73 -20.20 -9.07
C THR A 175 -24.70 -20.33 -7.55
N PRO A 176 -25.74 -19.88 -6.82
CA PRO A 176 -25.80 -20.10 -5.38
C PRO A 176 -25.74 -21.60 -5.11
N ALA A 177 -24.75 -22.04 -4.32
CA ALA A 177 -24.81 -23.37 -3.75
C ALA A 177 -26.04 -23.42 -2.83
N HIS A 178 -26.98 -24.30 -3.14
CA HIS A 178 -28.07 -24.64 -2.23
C HIS A 178 -27.45 -25.26 -0.98
N PHE A 179 -27.47 -24.53 0.13
CA PHE A 179 -27.33 -25.09 1.47
C PHE A 179 -28.70 -25.54 1.97
#